data_AF-A0A0N1GE35-F1
#
_entry.id   AF-A0A0N1GE35-F1
#
_cell.length_a   1.000
_cell.length_b   1.000
_cell.length_c   1.000
_cell.angle_alpha   90.00
_cell.angle_beta   90.00
_cell.angle_gamma   90.00
#
_symmetry.space_group_name_H-M   'P 1'
#
loop_
_entity.id
_entity.type
_entity.pdbx_description
1 polymer ?
#
loop_
_entity_poly.entity_id
_entity_poly.type
_entity_poly.pdbx_seq_one_letter_code
_entity_poly.pdbx_strand_id
1 'polypeptide(L)'
;MHQTARSHALPHALPHVLPSRSFDELLCGGGGPATVDRLRASERSWRLLVVRALLDSAATAPAGPLPPLADGWKLLSRAWAVSKEAVEDLLGYPAVGVWGAHTLRRLRGTAQDDAPLWADTGHLHAIAAAAAVRAGLEFRTDVPVRHGWVVLPALGAMRVPGRADWDVAEVSAAAGSVRIAGRPLGGPDWHALTELRADGCTLLLDDTDPYRDLRAPAGVEPIDSTAEWQELFGPAWDVLRRTDTEVAEALAGGLVSVVPRPRAERFRPHSASSGDAFGTALASVPDDAEQFASTLVHEFQHNKLSAFMHLFTLYDDQGTRLHYAPWRDDPRPLGGLLQGVYAFFGVTAFWRRRGHALGQFEFALWRSQTAYALRAVGSADGLNDLGRRLVAELTRRVEPWLDEPVDARVRIAAALAVADHRATWRACHLRPAPGTLRAHATAWAAGNPLPRTTDEPEPAHVPGSPARGIDTRAVLLRWLLADPAGFAALRDDPGAVVAGARIEDIALVEGRTAEALSAFRARIDRGDGDPETWVGLGLAARAAGDPAGDGLLARPELAMALHGELDGRADPLALGRALANGARAEGRPV
;
A
#
# COMPACT_ATOMS: atom_id res chain seq x y z
N MET A 1 42.91 43.80 -28.99
CA MET A 1 41.96 42.91 -29.69
C MET A 1 41.13 42.18 -28.65
N HIS A 2 39.98 42.74 -28.29
CA HIS A 2 38.94 42.08 -27.51
C HIS A 2 37.96 41.43 -28.48
N GLN A 3 37.71 40.13 -28.35
CA GLN A 3 36.49 39.53 -28.89
C GLN A 3 35.98 38.46 -27.91
N THR A 4 35.17 38.95 -26.98
CA THR A 4 33.95 38.34 -26.43
C THR A 4 33.73 36.84 -26.70
N ALA A 5 34.02 36.03 -25.69
CA ALA A 5 33.35 34.74 -25.51
C ALA A 5 31.88 35.01 -25.15
N ARG A 6 30.97 34.67 -26.06
CA ARG A 6 29.53 34.64 -25.77
C ARG A 6 29.30 33.53 -24.74
N SER A 7 29.05 33.92 -23.49
CA SER A 7 28.41 33.06 -22.51
C SER A 7 27.06 32.61 -23.09
N HIS A 8 26.96 31.34 -23.47
CA HIS A 8 25.66 30.69 -23.62
C HIS A 8 25.11 30.50 -22.22
N ALA A 9 24.25 31.42 -21.79
CA ALA A 9 23.36 31.17 -20.67
C ALA A 9 22.60 29.88 -20.98
N LEU A 10 22.83 28.84 -20.16
CA LEU A 10 22.00 27.64 -20.17
C LEU A 10 20.55 28.12 -20.01
N PRO A 11 19.60 27.70 -20.86
CA PRO A 11 18.20 28.05 -20.67
C PRO A 11 17.80 27.61 -19.26
N HIS A 12 17.37 28.56 -18.43
CA HIS A 12 16.83 28.25 -17.11
C HIS A 12 15.71 27.21 -17.31
N ALA A 13 15.88 26.02 -16.77
CA ALA A 13 14.84 25.01 -16.77
C ALA A 13 13.60 25.63 -16.10
N LEU A 14 12.50 25.72 -16.84
CA LEU A 14 11.26 26.22 -16.28
C LEU A 14 10.80 25.25 -15.19
N PRO A 15 10.48 25.74 -13.98
CA PRO A 15 9.98 24.87 -12.93
C PRO A 15 8.66 24.24 -13.38
N HIS A 16 8.39 23.01 -12.94
CA HIS A 16 7.06 22.43 -13.10
C HIS A 16 6.06 23.24 -12.28
N VAL A 17 4.98 23.66 -12.93
CA VAL A 17 3.90 24.42 -12.29
C VAL A 17 2.64 23.57 -12.33
N LEU A 18 2.15 23.21 -11.15
CA LEU A 18 0.84 22.60 -11.01
C LEU A 18 -0.22 23.72 -11.02
N PRO A 19 -1.18 23.73 -11.97
CA PRO A 19 -2.24 24.73 -11.99
C PRO A 19 -3.05 24.69 -10.68
N SER A 20 -3.53 25.86 -10.20
CA SER A 20 -4.27 25.97 -8.94
C SER A 20 -5.45 25.00 -8.85
N ARG A 21 -6.19 24.81 -9.96
CA ARG A 21 -7.28 23.83 -10.03
C ARG A 21 -6.80 22.40 -9.73
N SER A 22 -5.74 21.95 -10.40
CA SER A 22 -5.17 20.60 -10.18
C SER A 22 -4.63 20.44 -8.77
N PHE A 23 -4.02 21.49 -8.22
CA PHE A 23 -3.57 21.52 -6.83
C PHE A 23 -4.74 21.34 -5.85
N ASP A 24 -5.82 22.10 -6.01
CA ASP A 24 -6.99 22.01 -5.13
C ASP A 24 -7.73 20.67 -5.29
N GLU A 25 -7.78 20.10 -6.50
CA GLU A 25 -8.32 18.76 -6.76
C GLU A 25 -7.57 17.69 -5.97
N LEU A 26 -6.23 17.72 -5.98
CA LEU A 26 -5.39 16.78 -5.23
C LEU A 26 -5.52 16.97 -3.72
N LEU A 27 -5.60 18.21 -3.22
CA LEU A 27 -5.88 18.46 -1.80
C LEU A 27 -7.22 17.89 -1.33
N CYS A 28 -8.14 17.66 -2.26
CA CYS A 28 -9.45 17.09 -1.99
C CYS A 28 -9.52 15.56 -2.20
N GLY A 29 -8.41 14.87 -2.46
CA GLY A 29 -8.39 13.44 -2.78
C GLY A 29 -8.84 13.08 -4.20
N GLY A 30 -9.07 14.10 -5.03
CA GLY A 30 -9.52 13.99 -6.42
C GLY A 30 -8.35 13.94 -7.41
N GLY A 31 -8.56 14.52 -8.59
CA GLY A 31 -7.59 14.57 -9.68
C GLY A 31 -8.14 13.92 -10.94
N GLY A 32 -8.86 14.71 -11.75
CA GLY A 32 -9.39 14.26 -13.04
C GLY A 32 -8.29 14.07 -14.09
N PRO A 33 -8.64 13.69 -15.34
CA PRO A 33 -7.68 13.36 -16.39
C PRO A 33 -6.61 14.43 -16.62
N ALA A 34 -7.03 15.70 -16.72
CA ALA A 34 -6.11 16.82 -16.92
C ALA A 34 -5.12 17.02 -15.76
N THR A 35 -5.50 16.68 -14.53
CA THR A 35 -4.63 16.74 -13.35
C THR A 35 -3.64 15.57 -13.37
N VAL A 36 -4.08 14.38 -13.76
CA VAL A 36 -3.22 13.20 -13.93
C VAL A 36 -2.18 13.44 -15.03
N ASP A 37 -2.53 14.09 -16.13
CA ASP A 37 -1.57 14.48 -17.18
C ASP A 37 -0.46 15.39 -16.64
N ARG A 38 -0.79 16.28 -15.69
CA ARG A 38 0.21 17.13 -15.02
C ARG A 38 1.13 16.32 -14.11
N LEU A 39 0.59 15.35 -13.37
CA LEU A 39 1.39 14.43 -12.57
C LEU A 39 2.31 13.58 -13.45
N ARG A 40 1.81 13.05 -14.58
CA ARG A 40 2.66 12.33 -15.54
C ARG A 40 3.79 13.20 -16.09
N ALA A 41 3.50 14.47 -16.40
CA ALA A 41 4.51 15.40 -16.85
C ALA A 41 5.56 15.71 -15.78
N SER A 42 5.18 15.82 -14.50
CA SER A 42 6.12 16.00 -13.39
C SER A 42 6.99 14.76 -13.17
N GLU A 43 6.38 13.58 -13.16
CA GLU A 43 7.08 12.30 -12.99
C GLU A 43 8.06 12.03 -14.14
N ARG A 44 7.70 12.39 -15.38
CA ARG A 44 8.65 12.36 -16.50
C ARG A 44 9.89 13.20 -16.22
N SER A 45 9.72 14.43 -15.74
CA SER A 45 10.85 15.30 -15.43
C SER A 45 11.66 14.79 -14.25
N TRP A 46 11.00 14.26 -13.22
CA TRP A 46 11.67 13.60 -12.09
C TRP A 46 12.54 12.43 -12.58
N ARG A 47 12.02 11.55 -13.44
CA ARG A 47 12.78 10.44 -14.01
C ARG A 47 13.98 10.90 -14.84
N LEU A 48 13.83 11.93 -15.67
CA LEU A 48 14.95 12.49 -16.42
C LEU A 48 16.06 13.05 -15.49
N LEU A 49 15.68 13.69 -14.39
CA LEU A 49 16.64 14.17 -13.38
C LEU A 49 17.33 13.02 -12.65
N VAL A 50 16.60 11.96 -12.30
CA VAL A 50 17.17 10.75 -11.68
C VAL A 50 18.15 10.06 -12.62
N VAL A 51 17.77 9.86 -13.90
CA VAL A 51 18.65 9.28 -14.92
C VAL A 51 19.89 10.16 -15.12
N ARG A 52 19.74 11.49 -15.16
CA ARG A 52 20.89 12.39 -15.26
C ARG A 52 21.82 12.27 -14.06
N ALA A 53 21.27 12.28 -12.84
CA ALA A 53 22.05 12.13 -11.62
C ALA A 53 22.76 10.77 -11.53
N LEU A 54 22.12 9.71 -12.04
CA LEU A 54 22.71 8.38 -12.18
C LEU A 54 23.90 8.41 -13.14
N LEU A 55 23.75 8.99 -14.34
CA LEU A 55 24.83 9.12 -15.32
C LEU A 55 26.03 9.89 -14.74
N ASP A 56 25.78 10.98 -14.03
CA ASP A 56 26.82 11.79 -13.39
C ASP A 56 27.53 11.00 -12.26
N SER A 57 26.78 10.26 -11.46
CA SER A 57 27.32 9.43 -10.37
C SER A 57 28.06 8.18 -10.89
N ALA A 58 27.66 7.65 -12.04
CA ALA A 58 28.25 6.47 -12.66
C ALA A 58 29.49 6.79 -13.52
N ALA A 59 29.85 8.07 -13.69
CA ALA A 59 30.97 8.49 -14.54
C ALA A 59 32.31 7.84 -14.17
N THR A 60 32.51 7.51 -12.89
CA THR A 60 33.70 6.84 -12.36
C THR A 60 33.45 5.38 -11.95
N ALA A 61 32.24 4.87 -12.16
CA ALA A 61 31.90 3.50 -11.80
C ALA A 61 32.49 2.50 -12.84
N PRO A 62 32.96 1.32 -12.42
CA PRO A 62 33.40 0.30 -13.36
C PRO A 62 32.25 -0.12 -14.29
N ALA A 63 32.48 -0.05 -15.61
CA ALA A 63 31.50 -0.50 -16.61
C ALA A 63 31.33 -2.04 -16.65
N GLY A 64 32.23 -2.78 -15.99
CA GLY A 64 32.24 -4.24 -16.01
C GLY A 64 32.46 -4.77 -17.44
N PRO A 65 31.79 -5.87 -17.84
CA PRO A 65 31.88 -6.44 -19.18
C PRO A 65 31.10 -5.67 -20.26
N LEU A 66 30.33 -4.64 -19.89
CA LEU A 66 29.49 -3.88 -20.82
C LEU A 66 30.26 -2.72 -21.48
N PRO A 67 29.80 -2.26 -22.66
CA PRO A 67 30.26 -1.01 -23.25
C PRO A 67 30.08 0.18 -22.30
N PRO A 68 30.85 1.28 -22.48
CA PRO A 68 30.68 2.49 -21.69
C PRO A 68 29.24 2.99 -21.69
N LEU A 69 28.78 3.47 -20.54
CA LEU A 69 27.39 3.94 -20.35
C LEU A 69 26.97 5.04 -21.34
N ALA A 70 27.95 5.82 -21.82
CA ALA A 70 27.76 6.84 -22.85
C ALA A 70 27.21 6.26 -24.17
N ASP A 71 27.49 5.01 -24.50
CA ASP A 71 27.01 4.39 -25.73
C ASP A 71 25.52 4.00 -25.63
N GLY A 72 25.07 3.52 -24.46
CA GLY A 72 23.64 3.33 -24.17
C GLY A 72 22.89 4.67 -24.21
N TRP A 73 23.48 5.72 -23.63
CA TRP A 73 22.91 7.07 -23.72
C TRP A 73 22.82 7.61 -25.16
N LYS A 74 23.84 7.38 -25.99
CA LYS A 74 23.81 7.74 -27.42
C LYS A 74 22.71 6.98 -28.16
N LEU A 75 22.53 5.68 -27.90
CA LEU A 75 21.45 4.90 -28.52
C LEU A 75 20.06 5.42 -28.10
N LEU A 76 19.85 5.70 -26.81
CA LEU A 76 18.62 6.30 -26.32
C LEU A 76 18.36 7.68 -26.96
N SER A 77 19.41 8.50 -27.10
CA SER A 77 19.32 9.81 -27.76
C SER A 77 18.98 9.71 -29.25
N ARG A 78 19.53 8.70 -29.95
CA ARG A 78 19.16 8.39 -31.34
C ARG A 78 17.70 7.97 -31.45
N ALA A 79 17.23 7.11 -30.55
CA ALA A 79 15.83 6.70 -30.50
C ALA A 79 14.90 7.91 -30.27
N TRP A 80 15.27 8.81 -29.36
CA TRP A 80 14.53 10.05 -29.11
C TRP A 80 14.44 10.95 -30.35
N ALA A 81 15.53 11.08 -31.11
CA ALA A 81 15.56 11.90 -32.32
C ALA A 81 14.66 11.36 -33.44
N VAL A 82 14.40 10.04 -33.46
CA VAL A 82 13.51 9.41 -34.46
C VAL A 82 12.07 9.33 -33.96
N SER A 83 11.86 8.89 -32.71
CA SER A 83 10.54 8.83 -32.09
C SER A 83 10.63 9.27 -30.64
N LYS A 84 10.32 10.55 -30.41
CA LYS A 84 10.22 11.12 -29.07
C LYS A 84 9.15 10.39 -28.24
N GLU A 85 8.00 10.11 -28.85
CA GLU A 85 6.87 9.42 -28.21
C GLU A 85 7.26 8.05 -27.67
N ALA A 86 7.94 7.22 -28.46
CA ALA A 86 8.38 5.89 -28.03
C ALA A 86 9.31 5.94 -26.81
N VAL A 87 10.19 6.95 -26.74
CA VAL A 87 11.08 7.13 -25.59
C VAL A 87 10.34 7.73 -24.39
N GLU A 88 9.43 8.68 -24.60
CA GLU A 88 8.64 9.26 -23.51
C GLU A 88 7.73 8.21 -22.85
N ASP A 89 7.10 7.34 -23.62
CA ASP A 89 6.33 6.21 -23.10
C ASP A 89 7.19 5.24 -22.30
N LEU A 90 8.40 4.94 -22.79
CA LEU A 90 9.32 4.05 -22.09
C LEU A 90 9.83 4.68 -20.78
N LEU A 91 10.14 5.97 -20.78
CA LEU A 91 10.42 6.70 -19.53
C LEU A 91 9.16 6.81 -18.65
N GLY A 92 7.97 6.67 -19.22
CA GLY A 92 6.70 6.56 -18.51
C GLY A 92 6.52 5.23 -17.79
N TYR A 93 7.22 4.19 -18.21
CA TYR A 93 7.13 2.84 -17.64
C TYR A 93 7.64 2.80 -16.19
N PRO A 94 6.82 2.34 -15.22
CA PRO A 94 7.14 2.46 -13.80
C PRO A 94 8.48 1.86 -13.36
N ALA A 95 8.86 0.70 -13.91
CA ALA A 95 10.10 0.02 -13.53
C ALA A 95 11.36 0.85 -13.84
N VAL A 96 11.32 1.76 -14.83
CA VAL A 96 12.42 2.68 -15.12
C VAL A 96 12.66 3.66 -13.97
N GLY A 97 11.60 4.11 -13.30
CA GLY A 97 11.71 4.96 -12.12
C GLY A 97 12.32 4.23 -10.93
N VAL A 98 11.85 3.00 -10.67
CA VAL A 98 12.39 2.12 -9.63
C VAL A 98 13.86 1.82 -9.86
N TRP A 99 14.22 1.42 -11.09
CA TRP A 99 15.61 1.21 -11.51
C TRP A 99 16.46 2.45 -11.22
N GLY A 100 16.07 3.61 -11.74
CA GLY A 100 16.87 4.83 -11.61
C GLY A 100 17.12 5.20 -10.15
N ALA A 101 16.08 5.15 -9.32
CA ALA A 101 16.17 5.49 -7.91
C ALA A 101 16.99 4.45 -7.12
N HIS A 102 16.76 3.15 -7.36
CA HIS A 102 17.52 2.07 -6.73
C HIS A 102 19.02 2.13 -7.09
N THR A 103 19.36 2.22 -8.37
CA THR A 103 20.75 2.28 -8.84
C THR A 103 21.45 3.54 -8.32
N LEU A 104 20.77 4.69 -8.27
CA LEU A 104 21.33 5.90 -7.67
C LEU A 104 21.60 5.74 -6.18
N ARG A 105 20.70 5.08 -5.42
CA ARG A 105 20.93 4.76 -4.00
C ARG A 105 22.15 3.86 -3.80
N ARG A 106 22.35 2.86 -4.66
CA ARG A 106 23.54 2.00 -4.66
C ARG A 106 24.82 2.76 -4.97
N LEU A 107 24.81 3.59 -6.02
CA LEU A 107 25.95 4.46 -6.37
C LEU A 107 26.37 5.41 -5.24
N ARG A 108 25.39 5.85 -4.42
CA ARG A 108 25.62 6.70 -3.25
C ARG A 108 25.91 5.93 -1.95
N GLY A 109 25.94 4.60 -1.99
CA GLY A 109 26.21 3.76 -0.82
C GLY A 109 25.09 3.70 0.22
N THR A 110 23.87 4.11 -0.16
CA THR A 110 22.68 4.14 0.72
C THR A 110 21.77 2.91 0.56
N ALA A 111 22.09 2.03 -0.38
CA ALA A 111 21.46 0.73 -0.56
C ALA A 111 22.54 -0.31 -0.88
N GLN A 112 22.31 -1.55 -0.46
CA GLN A 112 23.14 -2.72 -0.76
C GLN A 112 22.31 -3.74 -1.54
N ASP A 113 22.95 -4.47 -2.43
CA ASP A 113 22.35 -5.51 -3.27
C ASP A 113 23.46 -6.46 -3.72
N ASP A 114 23.14 -7.74 -3.90
CA ASP A 114 24.06 -8.79 -4.33
C ASP A 114 24.44 -8.66 -5.81
N ALA A 115 23.61 -7.98 -6.61
CA ALA A 115 23.89 -7.73 -8.01
C ALA A 115 25.20 -6.91 -8.18
N PRO A 116 26.10 -7.24 -9.12
CA PRO A 116 27.21 -6.38 -9.45
C PRO A 116 26.71 -4.99 -9.89
N LEU A 117 27.37 -3.93 -9.42
CA LEU A 117 26.96 -2.55 -9.73
C LEU A 117 26.87 -2.28 -11.24
N TRP A 118 27.72 -2.91 -12.05
CA TRP A 118 27.70 -2.79 -13.51
C TRP A 118 26.42 -3.34 -14.14
N ALA A 119 25.76 -4.32 -13.53
CA ALA A 119 24.52 -4.88 -14.05
C ALA A 119 23.38 -3.86 -13.90
N ASP A 120 23.37 -3.13 -12.78
CA ASP A 120 22.39 -2.08 -12.50
C ASP A 120 22.62 -0.84 -13.34
N THR A 121 23.84 -0.31 -13.39
CA THR A 121 24.13 0.83 -14.28
C THR A 121 23.94 0.45 -15.76
N GLY A 122 24.30 -0.77 -16.11
CA GLY A 122 24.17 -1.36 -17.44
C GLY A 122 22.73 -1.57 -17.91
N HIS A 123 21.73 -1.55 -17.02
CA HIS A 123 20.32 -1.64 -17.41
C HIS A 123 19.87 -0.44 -18.27
N LEU A 124 20.62 0.67 -18.27
CA LEU A 124 20.44 1.75 -19.26
C LEU A 124 20.56 1.24 -20.70
N HIS A 125 21.44 0.28 -20.97
CA HIS A 125 21.58 -0.32 -22.32
C HIS A 125 20.32 -1.11 -22.71
N ALA A 126 19.67 -1.78 -21.75
CA ALA A 126 18.41 -2.47 -21.98
C ALA A 126 17.26 -1.48 -22.27
N ILE A 127 17.17 -0.38 -21.51
CA ILE A 127 16.22 0.71 -21.78
C ILE A 127 16.48 1.31 -23.17
N ALA A 128 17.74 1.59 -23.51
CA ALA A 128 18.11 2.14 -24.81
C ALA A 128 17.77 1.17 -25.97
N ALA A 129 17.99 -0.13 -25.78
CA ALA A 129 17.61 -1.16 -26.75
C ALA A 129 16.08 -1.21 -26.92
N ALA A 130 15.30 -1.23 -25.84
CA ALA A 130 13.84 -1.21 -25.90
C ALA A 130 13.31 0.04 -26.63
N ALA A 131 13.87 1.21 -26.32
CA ALA A 131 13.56 2.46 -27.02
C ALA A 131 13.88 2.38 -28.51
N ALA A 132 15.05 1.85 -28.88
CA ALA A 132 15.47 1.72 -30.27
C ALA A 132 14.59 0.72 -31.05
N VAL A 133 14.18 -0.38 -30.43
CA VAL A 133 13.20 -1.33 -31.00
C VAL A 133 11.87 -0.61 -31.27
N ARG A 134 11.32 0.11 -30.29
CA ARG A 134 10.05 0.85 -30.45
C ARG A 134 10.14 1.99 -31.48
N ALA A 135 11.32 2.59 -31.63
CA ALA A 135 11.58 3.62 -32.63
C ALA A 135 11.89 3.05 -34.03
N GLY A 136 11.93 1.71 -34.21
CA GLY A 136 12.22 1.07 -35.48
C GLY A 136 13.66 1.29 -35.98
N LEU A 137 14.61 1.47 -35.07
CA LEU A 137 16.00 1.71 -35.41
C LEU A 137 16.78 0.42 -35.68
N GLU A 138 17.75 0.51 -36.58
CA GLU A 138 18.82 -0.49 -36.66
C GLU A 138 19.93 -0.19 -35.66
N PHE A 139 20.31 -1.21 -34.88
CA PHE A 139 21.32 -1.10 -33.83
C PHE A 139 21.89 -2.46 -33.43
N ARG A 140 23.00 -2.41 -32.71
CA ARG A 140 23.60 -3.51 -31.96
C ARG A 140 24.10 -2.94 -30.65
N THR A 141 23.74 -3.56 -29.53
CA THR A 141 24.24 -3.19 -28.20
C THR A 141 24.27 -4.41 -27.31
N ASP A 142 25.11 -4.36 -26.29
CA ASP A 142 25.18 -5.38 -25.26
C ASP A 142 24.36 -4.94 -24.04
N VAL A 143 23.62 -5.88 -23.45
CA VAL A 143 22.75 -5.65 -22.29
C VAL A 143 23.05 -6.66 -21.18
N PRO A 144 22.77 -6.33 -19.90
CA PRO A 144 22.98 -7.26 -18.81
C PRO A 144 22.05 -8.47 -18.88
N VAL A 145 22.60 -9.63 -18.56
CA VAL A 145 21.88 -10.88 -18.28
C VAL A 145 21.81 -11.05 -16.76
N ARG A 146 20.62 -11.31 -16.23
CA ARG A 146 20.36 -11.55 -14.81
C ARG A 146 19.78 -12.94 -14.62
N HIS A 147 20.51 -13.82 -13.95
CA HIS A 147 20.11 -15.21 -13.69
C HIS A 147 19.55 -15.93 -14.94
N GLY A 148 20.26 -15.78 -16.07
CA GLY A 148 19.88 -16.37 -17.35
C GLY A 148 18.75 -15.65 -18.09
N TRP A 149 18.43 -14.40 -17.74
CA TRP A 149 17.41 -13.60 -18.41
C TRP A 149 17.97 -12.29 -18.97
N VAL A 150 17.61 -11.98 -20.22
CA VAL A 150 17.71 -10.63 -20.78
C VAL A 150 16.33 -10.01 -20.74
N VAL A 151 16.22 -8.81 -20.17
CA VAL A 151 14.95 -8.08 -20.11
C VAL A 151 15.06 -6.82 -20.96
N LEU A 152 14.05 -6.60 -21.80
CA LEU A 152 13.83 -5.34 -22.50
C LEU A 152 12.60 -4.66 -21.87
N PRO A 153 12.79 -3.56 -21.11
CA PRO A 153 11.70 -2.90 -20.38
C PRO A 153 10.51 -2.55 -21.27
N ALA A 154 9.30 -2.76 -20.75
CA ALA A 154 8.02 -2.60 -21.45
C ALA A 154 7.82 -3.48 -22.71
N LEU A 155 8.71 -4.44 -23.01
CA LEU A 155 8.57 -5.38 -24.13
C LEU A 155 8.48 -6.83 -23.67
N GLY A 156 9.36 -7.26 -22.75
CA GLY A 156 9.39 -8.63 -22.24
C GLY A 156 10.79 -9.13 -21.90
N ALA A 157 10.90 -10.44 -21.69
CA ALA A 157 12.13 -11.11 -21.31
C ALA A 157 12.47 -12.31 -22.21
N MET A 158 13.76 -12.51 -22.47
CA MET A 158 14.30 -13.64 -23.21
C MET A 158 15.11 -14.51 -22.26
N ARG A 159 14.80 -15.81 -22.21
CA ARG A 159 15.67 -16.78 -21.54
C ARG A 159 16.94 -16.95 -22.37
N VAL A 160 18.10 -16.83 -21.73
CA VAL A 160 19.40 -17.02 -22.37
C VAL A 160 20.21 -18.12 -21.68
N PRO A 161 20.84 -19.02 -22.45
CA PRO A 161 21.69 -20.06 -21.88
C PRO A 161 22.97 -19.42 -21.32
N GLY A 162 23.34 -19.81 -20.10
CA GLY A 162 24.53 -19.31 -19.40
C GLY A 162 24.64 -19.97 -18.02
N ARG A 163 25.86 -20.03 -17.46
CA ARG A 163 26.12 -20.62 -16.13
C ARG A 163 26.33 -19.59 -15.03
N ALA A 164 26.63 -18.35 -15.39
CA ALA A 164 26.85 -17.28 -14.42
C ALA A 164 25.52 -16.60 -14.05
N ASP A 165 25.40 -16.20 -12.79
CA ASP A 165 24.27 -15.41 -12.31
C ASP A 165 24.19 -14.03 -12.98
N TRP A 166 25.33 -13.52 -13.46
CA TRP A 166 25.46 -12.23 -14.12
C TRP A 166 26.32 -12.38 -15.37
N ASP A 167 25.77 -11.99 -16.52
CA ASP A 167 26.47 -12.08 -17.81
C ASP A 167 26.03 -10.93 -18.74
N VAL A 168 26.45 -10.97 -20.00
CA VAL A 168 26.10 -10.00 -21.04
C VAL A 168 25.60 -10.73 -22.28
N ALA A 169 24.59 -10.16 -22.93
CA ALA A 169 24.09 -10.66 -24.20
C ALA A 169 23.90 -9.51 -25.19
N GLU A 170 24.16 -9.81 -26.46
CA GLU A 170 23.92 -8.87 -27.54
C GLU A 170 22.42 -8.80 -27.87
N VAL A 171 21.93 -7.58 -28.06
CA VAL A 171 20.65 -7.26 -28.70
C VAL A 171 20.94 -6.54 -30.02
N SER A 172 20.35 -7.04 -31.10
CA SER A 172 20.47 -6.42 -32.41
C SER A 172 19.12 -6.31 -33.12
N ALA A 173 18.93 -5.22 -33.84
CA ALA A 173 17.78 -5.01 -34.72
C ALA A 173 18.30 -4.64 -36.11
N ALA A 174 17.87 -5.38 -37.12
CA ALA A 174 18.24 -5.16 -38.52
C ALA A 174 17.11 -5.66 -39.44
N ALA A 175 16.82 -4.92 -40.52
CA ALA A 175 15.80 -5.27 -41.50
C ALA A 175 14.42 -5.64 -40.87
N GLY A 176 14.04 -4.94 -39.79
CA GLY A 176 12.76 -5.17 -39.09
C GLY A 176 12.71 -6.41 -38.17
N SER A 177 13.79 -7.17 -38.06
CA SER A 177 13.92 -8.29 -37.12
C SER A 177 14.76 -7.90 -35.91
N VAL A 178 14.29 -8.22 -34.71
CA VAL A 178 15.03 -8.04 -33.46
C VAL A 178 15.50 -9.40 -32.94
N ARG A 179 16.74 -9.48 -32.47
CA ARG A 179 17.34 -10.70 -31.92
C ARG A 179 18.04 -10.42 -30.59
N ILE A 180 17.97 -11.38 -29.68
CA ILE A 180 18.66 -11.38 -28.38
C ILE A 180 19.50 -12.66 -28.31
N ALA A 181 20.81 -12.53 -28.10
CA ALA A 181 21.75 -13.65 -28.14
C ALA A 181 21.56 -14.54 -29.40
N GLY A 182 21.33 -13.89 -30.55
CA GLY A 182 21.11 -14.55 -31.85
C GLY A 182 19.71 -15.16 -32.08
N ARG A 183 18.83 -15.17 -31.08
CA ARG A 183 17.46 -15.71 -31.18
C ARG A 183 16.44 -14.60 -31.47
N PRO A 184 15.44 -14.82 -32.34
CA PRO A 184 14.44 -13.80 -32.68
C PRO A 184 13.46 -13.54 -31.53
N LEU A 185 12.95 -12.31 -31.42
CA LEU A 185 11.76 -12.04 -30.60
C LEU A 185 10.57 -12.88 -31.12
N GLY A 186 9.72 -13.38 -30.22
CA GLY A 186 8.58 -14.25 -30.56
C GLY A 186 8.92 -15.74 -30.70
N GLY A 187 10.18 -16.15 -30.48
CA GLY A 187 10.55 -17.56 -30.31
C GLY A 187 10.08 -18.16 -28.98
N PRO A 188 10.27 -19.47 -28.75
CA PRO A 188 9.81 -20.16 -27.54
C PRO A 188 10.49 -19.69 -26.24
N ASP A 189 11.68 -19.09 -26.35
CA ASP A 189 12.42 -18.54 -25.19
C ASP A 189 12.03 -17.08 -24.88
N TRP A 190 11.15 -16.48 -25.69
CA TRP A 190 10.69 -15.10 -25.53
C TRP A 190 9.35 -15.05 -24.79
N HIS A 191 9.34 -14.30 -23.69
CA HIS A 191 8.16 -14.01 -22.88
C HIS A 191 7.79 -12.54 -23.10
N ALA A 192 6.83 -12.30 -23.99
CA ALA A 192 6.29 -10.97 -24.21
C ALA A 192 5.45 -10.52 -23.00
N LEU A 193 5.50 -9.24 -22.66
CA LEU A 193 4.56 -8.69 -21.69
C LEU A 193 3.13 -8.79 -22.22
N THR A 194 2.19 -9.13 -21.34
CA THR A 194 0.77 -9.20 -21.69
C THR A 194 0.09 -7.85 -21.44
N GLU A 195 -0.81 -7.46 -22.33
CA GLU A 195 -1.71 -6.33 -22.13
C GLU A 195 -3.07 -6.82 -21.61
N LEU A 196 -3.51 -6.28 -20.48
CA LEU A 196 -4.89 -6.33 -20.01
C LEU A 196 -5.67 -5.22 -20.70
N ARG A 197 -6.73 -5.58 -21.44
CA ARG A 197 -7.50 -4.65 -22.27
C ARG A 197 -8.95 -4.56 -21.82
N ALA A 198 -9.47 -3.34 -21.77
CA ALA A 198 -10.88 -3.01 -21.57
C ALA A 198 -11.22 -1.73 -22.38
N ASP A 199 -12.49 -1.36 -22.46
CA ASP A 199 -12.92 -0.19 -23.23
C ASP A 199 -12.26 1.10 -22.71
N GLY A 200 -11.39 1.70 -23.54
CA GLY A 200 -10.66 2.92 -23.22
C GLY A 200 -9.53 2.76 -22.19
N CYS A 201 -9.08 1.53 -21.87
CA CYS A 201 -7.99 1.30 -20.92
C CYS A 201 -7.18 0.05 -21.26
N THR A 202 -5.86 0.20 -21.25
CA THR A 202 -4.90 -0.88 -21.41
C THR A 202 -3.85 -0.78 -20.31
N LEU A 203 -3.62 -1.88 -19.58
CA LEU A 203 -2.57 -1.99 -18.58
C LEU A 203 -1.61 -3.12 -18.97
N LEU A 204 -0.32 -2.93 -18.77
CA LEU A 204 0.67 -4.00 -18.87
C LEU A 204 0.56 -4.89 -17.64
N LEU A 205 0.46 -6.21 -17.81
CA LEU A 205 0.69 -7.17 -16.74
C LEU A 205 2.19 -7.46 -16.70
N ASP A 206 2.90 -6.81 -15.78
CA ASP A 206 4.35 -6.84 -15.69
C ASP A 206 4.82 -7.93 -14.72
N ASP A 207 5.15 -9.09 -15.29
CA ASP A 207 5.69 -10.26 -14.59
C ASP A 207 7.19 -10.48 -14.88
N THR A 208 7.79 -9.67 -15.76
CA THR A 208 9.14 -9.93 -16.27
C THR A 208 10.20 -8.92 -15.86
N ASP A 209 9.87 -7.65 -15.57
CA ASP A 209 10.90 -6.65 -15.30
C ASP A 209 11.56 -6.87 -13.91
N PRO A 210 12.90 -6.89 -13.79
CA PRO A 210 13.55 -7.08 -12.49
C PRO A 210 13.23 -5.94 -11.53
N TYR A 211 12.98 -4.72 -12.00
CA TYR A 211 12.64 -3.55 -11.17
C TYR A 211 11.13 -3.35 -10.99
N ARG A 212 10.32 -4.35 -11.35
CA ARG A 212 8.86 -4.34 -11.10
C ARG A 212 8.52 -4.39 -9.61
N ASP A 213 9.38 -4.99 -8.79
CA ASP A 213 9.17 -5.03 -7.35
C ASP A 213 9.57 -3.68 -6.72
N LEU A 214 8.70 -3.19 -5.84
CA LEU A 214 8.61 -1.76 -5.48
C LEU A 214 9.72 -1.28 -4.53
N ARG A 215 10.60 -2.18 -4.09
CA ARG A 215 11.62 -1.95 -3.05
C ARG A 215 13.02 -2.31 -3.51
N ALA A 216 13.16 -3.46 -4.16
CA ALA A 216 14.42 -4.00 -4.63
C ALA A 216 14.18 -4.80 -5.90
N PRO A 217 15.22 -5.03 -6.71
CA PRO A 217 15.11 -5.90 -7.87
C PRO A 217 14.66 -7.32 -7.46
N ALA A 218 13.73 -7.89 -8.21
CA ALA A 218 13.25 -9.25 -8.05
C ALA A 218 13.74 -10.15 -9.19
N GLY A 219 13.71 -11.47 -8.94
CA GLY A 219 13.94 -12.46 -9.99
C GLY A 219 12.93 -12.34 -11.13
N VAL A 220 13.35 -12.69 -12.34
CA VAL A 220 12.47 -12.74 -13.51
C VAL A 220 11.71 -14.07 -13.49
N GLU A 221 10.41 -13.99 -13.23
CA GLU A 221 9.51 -15.14 -13.03
C GLU A 221 8.20 -14.89 -13.78
N PRO A 222 8.17 -15.14 -15.11
CA PRO A 222 6.94 -14.99 -15.89
C PRO A 222 5.86 -15.93 -15.35
N ILE A 223 4.61 -15.46 -15.32
CA ILE A 223 3.49 -16.27 -14.85
C ILE A 223 2.99 -17.23 -15.93
N ASP A 224 2.51 -18.41 -15.53
CA ASP A 224 2.10 -19.46 -16.47
C ASP A 224 0.89 -19.07 -17.33
N SER A 225 -0.02 -18.25 -16.79
CA SER A 225 -1.22 -17.79 -17.50
C SER A 225 -1.65 -16.41 -17.07
N THR A 226 -2.04 -15.59 -18.04
CA THR A 226 -2.55 -14.23 -17.86
C THR A 226 -4.06 -14.14 -18.07
N ALA A 227 -4.72 -15.25 -18.42
CA ALA A 227 -6.14 -15.29 -18.75
C ALA A 227 -7.04 -14.87 -17.57
N GLU A 228 -6.76 -15.37 -16.37
CA GLU A 228 -7.53 -15.02 -15.15
C GLU A 228 -7.48 -13.51 -14.85
N TRP A 229 -6.31 -12.88 -15.04
CA TRP A 229 -6.16 -11.43 -14.89
C TRP A 229 -7.01 -10.66 -15.89
N GLN A 230 -7.05 -11.09 -17.15
CA GLN A 230 -7.87 -10.46 -18.19
C GLN A 230 -9.38 -10.67 -17.94
N GLU A 231 -9.77 -11.87 -17.49
CA GLU A 231 -11.17 -12.19 -17.13
C GLU A 231 -11.66 -11.35 -15.95
N LEU A 232 -10.80 -11.02 -14.99
CA LEU A 232 -11.10 -10.13 -13.87
C LEU A 232 -11.05 -8.64 -14.25
N PHE A 233 -10.10 -8.25 -15.12
CA PHE A 233 -9.87 -6.85 -15.47
C PHE A 233 -11.04 -6.20 -16.20
N GLY A 234 -11.61 -6.88 -17.20
CA GLY A 234 -12.74 -6.33 -17.98
C GLY A 234 -13.93 -5.93 -17.10
N PRO A 235 -14.48 -6.86 -16.30
CA PRO A 235 -15.55 -6.56 -15.34
C PRO A 235 -15.17 -5.52 -14.27
N ALA A 236 -13.93 -5.52 -13.79
CA ALA A 236 -13.44 -4.53 -12.82
C ALA A 236 -13.44 -3.11 -13.43
N TRP A 237 -12.99 -2.98 -14.68
CA TRP A 237 -13.01 -1.72 -15.41
C TRP A 237 -14.42 -1.19 -15.63
N ASP A 238 -15.33 -2.10 -15.96
CA ASP A 238 -16.76 -1.85 -16.07
C ASP A 238 -17.37 -1.31 -14.78
N VAL A 239 -16.99 -1.88 -13.63
CA VAL A 239 -17.38 -1.38 -12.30
C VAL A 239 -16.88 0.05 -12.09
N LEU A 240 -15.62 0.35 -12.44
CA LEU A 240 -15.05 1.70 -12.30
C LEU A 240 -15.79 2.72 -13.17
N ARG A 241 -15.94 2.45 -14.47
CA ARG A 241 -16.62 3.34 -15.43
C ARG A 241 -18.06 3.68 -15.04
N ARG A 242 -18.82 2.69 -14.57
CA ARG A 242 -20.20 2.87 -14.11
C ARG A 242 -20.30 3.64 -12.80
N THR A 243 -19.25 3.63 -12.00
CA THR A 243 -19.22 4.29 -10.69
C THR A 243 -18.90 5.76 -10.81
N ASP A 244 -17.84 6.07 -11.56
CA ASP A 244 -17.37 7.44 -11.79
C ASP A 244 -16.51 7.45 -13.07
N THR A 245 -17.07 7.97 -14.16
CA THR A 245 -16.41 7.98 -15.46
C THR A 245 -15.17 8.88 -15.47
N GLU A 246 -15.20 10.01 -14.77
CA GLU A 246 -14.05 10.93 -14.72
C GLU A 246 -12.88 10.30 -13.95
N VAL A 247 -13.16 9.59 -12.85
CA VAL A 247 -12.14 8.84 -12.09
C VAL A 247 -11.60 7.66 -12.91
N ALA A 248 -12.45 6.96 -13.65
CA ALA A 248 -12.01 5.89 -14.54
C ALA A 248 -11.10 6.43 -15.66
N GLU A 249 -11.46 7.53 -16.32
CA GLU A 249 -10.60 8.16 -17.33
C GLU A 249 -9.26 8.64 -16.73
N ALA A 250 -9.29 9.20 -15.52
CA ALA A 250 -8.07 9.59 -14.80
C ALA A 250 -7.18 8.38 -14.47
N LEU A 251 -7.77 7.26 -14.06
CA LEU A 251 -7.08 5.98 -13.83
C LEU A 251 -6.44 5.46 -15.12
N ALA A 252 -7.18 5.42 -16.24
CA ALA A 252 -6.67 4.97 -17.54
C ALA A 252 -5.52 5.85 -18.04
N GLY A 253 -5.60 7.15 -17.76
CA GLY A 253 -4.54 8.09 -18.10
C GLY A 253 -3.29 7.98 -17.24
N GLY A 254 -3.39 7.42 -16.02
CA GLY A 254 -2.33 7.46 -15.01
C GLY A 254 -1.67 6.11 -14.68
N LEU A 255 -2.44 5.02 -14.65
CA LEU A 255 -1.91 3.68 -14.48
C LEU A 255 -1.39 3.13 -15.81
N VAL A 256 -0.25 2.45 -15.74
CA VAL A 256 0.50 1.89 -16.86
C VAL A 256 0.58 0.37 -16.73
N SER A 257 0.79 -0.14 -15.51
CA SER A 257 1.01 -1.57 -15.29
C SER A 257 0.43 -2.09 -13.98
N VAL A 258 0.16 -3.39 -13.96
CA VAL A 258 -0.11 -4.20 -12.77
C VAL A 258 1.00 -5.23 -12.64
N VAL A 259 1.61 -5.34 -11.46
CA VAL A 259 2.62 -6.36 -11.15
C VAL A 259 1.91 -7.52 -10.43
N PRO A 260 1.80 -8.71 -11.03
CA PRO A 260 1.05 -9.79 -10.46
C PRO A 260 1.79 -10.44 -9.29
N ARG A 261 1.03 -10.80 -8.25
CA ARG A 261 1.46 -11.65 -7.14
C ARG A 261 0.53 -12.85 -7.01
N PRO A 262 0.99 -13.96 -6.40
CA PRO A 262 0.13 -15.08 -6.08
C PRO A 262 -1.12 -14.64 -5.32
N ARG A 263 -2.22 -15.37 -5.52
CA ARG A 263 -3.49 -15.15 -4.81
C ARG A 263 -3.25 -15.15 -3.31
N ALA A 264 -3.76 -14.13 -2.64
CA ALA A 264 -3.72 -14.02 -1.18
C ALA A 264 -4.94 -14.72 -0.56
N GLU A 265 -5.02 -14.73 0.77
CA GLU A 265 -6.23 -15.18 1.47
C GLU A 265 -7.43 -14.31 1.06
N ARG A 266 -8.59 -14.94 0.84
CA ARG A 266 -9.83 -14.25 0.45
C ARG A 266 -10.14 -13.13 1.43
N PHE A 267 -10.49 -11.95 0.91
CA PHE A 267 -10.73 -10.72 1.68
C PHE A 267 -9.50 -10.10 2.38
N ARG A 268 -8.30 -10.60 2.12
CA ARG A 268 -7.02 -10.00 2.51
C ARG A 268 -6.14 -9.80 1.26
N PRO A 269 -6.58 -8.98 0.29
CA PRO A 269 -5.78 -8.73 -0.90
C PRO A 269 -4.44 -8.12 -0.50
N HIS A 270 -3.37 -8.57 -1.15
CA HIS A 270 -2.06 -7.95 -1.01
C HIS A 270 -1.84 -6.98 -2.15
N SER A 271 -1.68 -5.70 -1.84
CA SER A 271 -1.31 -4.71 -2.85
C SER A 271 -0.32 -3.69 -2.30
N ALA A 272 0.41 -3.05 -3.21
CA ALA A 272 1.37 -2.02 -2.87
C ALA A 272 1.67 -1.10 -4.07
N SER A 273 2.12 0.11 -3.73
CA SER A 273 2.65 1.12 -4.64
C SER A 273 3.92 1.75 -4.06
N SER A 274 4.71 2.39 -4.92
CA SER A 274 5.89 3.16 -4.52
C SER A 274 5.94 4.47 -5.29
N GLY A 275 6.44 5.53 -4.65
CA GLY A 275 6.65 6.81 -5.30
C GLY A 275 7.64 6.73 -6.47
N ASP A 276 8.66 5.87 -6.36
CA ASP A 276 9.61 5.62 -7.45
C ASP A 276 8.94 4.96 -8.68
N ALA A 277 7.75 4.36 -8.50
CA ALA A 277 7.06 3.53 -9.46
C ALA A 277 5.72 4.14 -9.94
N PHE A 278 5.64 5.46 -10.09
CA PHE A 278 4.40 6.12 -10.49
C PHE A 278 3.75 5.46 -11.73
N GLY A 279 2.50 5.02 -11.58
CA GLY A 279 1.70 4.36 -12.61
C GLY A 279 1.67 2.84 -12.48
N THR A 280 2.25 2.24 -11.45
CA THR A 280 2.13 0.79 -11.20
C THR A 280 1.24 0.48 -10.00
N ALA A 281 0.63 -0.71 -10.04
CA ALA A 281 -0.01 -1.33 -8.89
C ALA A 281 0.51 -2.77 -8.75
N LEU A 282 1.20 -3.09 -7.65
CA LEU A 282 1.45 -4.48 -7.31
C LEU A 282 0.20 -5.05 -6.66
N ALA A 283 -0.27 -6.21 -7.11
CA ALA A 283 -1.49 -6.83 -6.60
C ALA A 283 -1.43 -8.36 -6.62
N SER A 284 -1.90 -9.00 -5.55
CA SER A 284 -2.30 -10.41 -5.58
C SER A 284 -3.45 -10.61 -6.54
N VAL A 285 -3.58 -11.82 -7.11
CA VAL A 285 -4.73 -12.18 -7.94
C VAL A 285 -6.04 -11.84 -7.20
N PRO A 286 -6.91 -10.98 -7.76
CA PRO A 286 -8.14 -10.55 -7.09
C PRO A 286 -9.15 -11.68 -6.93
N ASP A 287 -9.93 -11.65 -5.85
CA ASP A 287 -11.04 -12.57 -5.59
C ASP A 287 -12.20 -12.38 -6.57
N ASP A 288 -12.47 -11.13 -6.93
CA ASP A 288 -13.52 -10.73 -7.86
C ASP A 288 -13.25 -9.35 -8.49
N ALA A 289 -14.14 -8.93 -9.37
CA ALA A 289 -14.07 -7.67 -10.10
C ALA A 289 -14.16 -6.42 -9.22
N GLU A 290 -14.97 -6.44 -8.14
CA GLU A 290 -15.12 -5.29 -7.26
C GLU A 290 -13.90 -5.09 -6.38
N GLN A 291 -13.33 -6.19 -5.89
CA GLN A 291 -12.06 -6.17 -5.17
C GLN A 291 -10.96 -5.64 -6.07
N PHE A 292 -10.85 -6.11 -7.32
CA PHE A 292 -9.83 -5.61 -8.25
C PHE A 292 -10.01 -4.11 -8.50
N ALA A 293 -11.24 -3.66 -8.77
CA ALA A 293 -11.55 -2.25 -8.96
C ALA A 293 -11.20 -1.40 -7.72
N SER A 294 -11.51 -1.88 -6.50
CA SER A 294 -11.13 -1.21 -5.25
C SER A 294 -9.61 -1.16 -5.08
N THR A 295 -8.88 -2.23 -5.41
CA THR A 295 -7.42 -2.26 -5.37
C THR A 295 -6.81 -1.26 -6.33
N LEU A 296 -7.30 -1.15 -7.57
CA LEU A 296 -6.82 -0.16 -8.53
C LEU A 296 -7.06 1.27 -8.04
N VAL A 297 -8.21 1.56 -7.43
CA VAL A 297 -8.49 2.86 -6.79
C VAL A 297 -7.51 3.13 -5.64
N HIS A 298 -7.30 2.14 -4.76
CA HIS A 298 -6.38 2.25 -3.63
C HIS A 298 -4.97 2.61 -4.09
N GLU A 299 -4.41 1.80 -4.99
CA GLU A 299 -3.05 1.98 -5.47
C GLU A 299 -2.90 3.27 -6.28
N PHE A 300 -3.91 3.66 -7.05
CA PHE A 300 -3.84 4.92 -7.79
C PHE A 300 -3.85 6.16 -6.88
N GLN A 301 -4.55 6.10 -5.75
CA GLN A 301 -4.48 7.18 -4.76
C GLN A 301 -3.06 7.29 -4.17
N HIS A 302 -2.38 6.18 -3.87
CA HIS A 302 -0.97 6.20 -3.48
C HIS A 302 -0.08 6.81 -4.56
N ASN A 303 -0.29 6.46 -5.83
CA ASN A 303 0.43 7.02 -6.96
C ASN A 303 0.25 8.55 -7.04
N LYS A 304 -1.00 9.04 -6.96
CA LYS A 304 -1.29 10.49 -6.99
C LYS A 304 -0.64 11.25 -5.84
N LEU A 305 -0.74 10.76 -4.60
CA LEU A 305 -0.13 11.45 -3.47
C LEU A 305 1.39 11.43 -3.55
N SER A 306 1.99 10.33 -4.02
CA SER A 306 3.44 10.24 -4.17
C SER A 306 3.97 11.22 -5.20
N ALA A 307 3.32 11.33 -6.37
CA ALA A 307 3.68 12.34 -7.38
C ALA A 307 3.45 13.77 -6.87
N PHE A 308 2.40 14.00 -6.09
CA PHE A 308 2.18 15.28 -5.42
C PHE A 308 3.31 15.60 -4.41
N MET A 309 3.79 14.58 -3.67
CA MET A 309 4.88 14.73 -2.71
C MET A 309 6.26 14.91 -3.35
N HIS A 310 6.46 14.48 -4.60
CA HIS A 310 7.65 14.84 -5.38
C HIS A 310 7.69 16.33 -5.72
N LEU A 311 6.53 16.98 -5.81
CA LEU A 311 6.41 18.42 -6.08
C LEU A 311 6.37 19.26 -4.80
N PHE A 312 5.75 18.74 -3.73
CA PHE A 312 5.51 19.49 -2.50
C PHE A 312 5.79 18.67 -1.25
N THR A 313 6.51 19.26 -0.30
CA THR A 313 6.65 18.68 1.05
C THR A 313 5.36 18.88 1.84
N LEU A 314 4.88 17.84 2.53
CA LEU A 314 3.66 17.90 3.35
C LEU A 314 3.92 17.81 4.86
N TYR A 315 5.07 17.26 5.23
CA TYR A 315 5.46 17.07 6.62
C TYR A 315 6.98 17.13 6.76
N ASP A 316 7.42 17.47 7.97
CA ASP A 316 8.78 17.35 8.45
C ASP A 316 8.77 16.39 9.64
N ASP A 317 8.91 15.11 9.34
CA ASP A 317 9.00 14.03 10.31
C ASP A 317 10.15 13.11 9.91
N GLN A 318 11.07 12.92 10.84
CA GLN A 318 12.22 12.03 10.68
C GLN A 318 11.84 10.56 10.94
N GLY A 319 10.55 10.26 11.12
CA GLY A 319 10.01 8.90 11.23
C GLY A 319 10.18 8.27 12.61
N THR A 320 10.44 9.07 13.65
CA THR A 320 10.70 8.57 15.01
C THR A 320 9.43 8.35 15.82
N ARG A 321 8.34 9.04 15.48
CA ARG A 321 7.03 8.86 16.10
C ARG A 321 6.19 7.88 15.31
N LEU A 322 5.59 6.92 16.01
CA LEU A 322 4.76 5.89 15.42
C LEU A 322 3.31 6.07 15.83
N HIS A 323 2.41 5.91 14.87
CA HIS A 323 0.98 6.13 15.02
C HIS A 323 0.19 4.86 14.72
N TYR A 324 -1.00 4.76 15.31
CA TYR A 324 -1.97 3.73 14.94
C TYR A 324 -2.51 3.98 13.53
N ALA A 325 -2.38 2.97 12.66
CA ALA A 325 -2.97 2.94 11.32
C ALA A 325 -4.16 1.95 11.32
N PRO A 326 -5.41 2.39 11.08
CA PRO A 326 -6.59 1.53 11.19
C PRO A 326 -6.71 0.35 10.20
N TRP A 327 -5.83 0.31 9.21
CA TRP A 327 -5.79 -0.66 8.12
C TRP A 327 -4.49 -1.47 8.08
N ARG A 328 -3.66 -1.36 9.13
CA ARG A 328 -2.42 -2.12 9.27
C ARG A 328 -2.22 -2.61 10.68
N ASP A 329 -1.61 -3.76 10.78
CA ASP A 329 -1.25 -4.36 12.05
C ASP A 329 -0.04 -3.63 12.69
N ASP A 330 0.93 -3.15 11.90
CA ASP A 330 2.11 -2.43 12.42
C ASP A 330 1.87 -0.92 12.66
N PRO A 331 2.48 -0.33 13.70
CA PRO A 331 2.55 1.12 13.86
C PRO A 331 3.26 1.82 12.69
N ARG A 332 2.80 3.03 12.32
CA ARG A 332 3.29 3.74 11.11
C ARG A 332 3.89 5.12 11.43
N PRO A 333 4.97 5.54 10.75
CA PRO A 333 5.41 6.93 10.79
C PRO A 333 4.38 7.84 10.11
N LEU A 334 4.44 9.15 10.37
CA LEU A 334 3.44 10.12 9.90
C LEU A 334 3.24 10.07 8.38
N GLY A 335 4.33 10.03 7.60
CA GLY A 335 4.25 9.95 6.14
C GLY A 335 3.54 8.69 5.63
N GLY A 336 3.78 7.54 6.29
CA GLY A 336 3.10 6.30 5.97
C GLY A 336 1.61 6.31 6.33
N LEU A 337 1.25 6.99 7.42
CA LEU A 337 -0.15 7.18 7.81
C LEU A 337 -0.87 8.13 6.85
N LEU A 338 -0.23 9.22 6.43
CA LEU A 338 -0.79 10.17 5.46
C LEU A 338 -1.07 9.52 4.10
N GLN A 339 -0.14 8.69 3.62
CA GLN A 339 -0.34 7.86 2.42
C GLN A 339 -1.58 6.97 2.55
N GLY A 340 -1.72 6.27 3.67
CA GLY A 340 -2.90 5.44 3.92
C GLY A 340 -4.20 6.24 4.00
N VAL A 341 -4.21 7.41 4.66
CA VAL A 341 -5.38 8.30 4.72
C VAL A 341 -5.86 8.65 3.31
N TYR A 342 -4.95 9.04 2.41
CA TYR A 342 -5.29 9.42 1.05
C TYR A 342 -5.82 8.25 0.22
N ALA A 343 -5.24 7.05 0.38
CA ALA A 343 -5.71 5.83 -0.27
C ALA A 343 -7.11 5.41 0.23
N PHE A 344 -7.29 5.32 1.54
CA PHE A 344 -8.57 4.91 2.12
C PHE A 344 -9.67 5.96 1.96
N PHE A 345 -9.33 7.24 1.73
CA PHE A 345 -10.31 8.23 1.27
C PHE A 345 -10.92 7.82 -0.07
N GLY A 346 -10.10 7.42 -1.05
CA GLY A 346 -10.57 6.92 -2.35
C GLY A 346 -11.34 5.62 -2.24
N VAL A 347 -10.85 4.67 -1.43
CA VAL A 347 -11.54 3.39 -1.16
C VAL A 347 -12.92 3.64 -0.52
N THR A 348 -13.01 4.54 0.45
CA THR A 348 -14.29 4.92 1.08
C THR A 348 -15.26 5.49 0.04
N ALA A 349 -14.79 6.39 -0.83
CA ALA A 349 -15.61 6.98 -1.88
C ALA A 349 -16.09 5.94 -2.91
N PHE A 350 -15.26 4.93 -3.23
CA PHE A 350 -15.63 3.81 -4.08
C PHE A 350 -16.75 2.97 -3.44
N TRP A 351 -16.57 2.52 -2.21
CA TRP A 351 -17.54 1.66 -1.52
C TRP A 351 -18.86 2.35 -1.20
N ARG A 352 -18.84 3.67 -0.97
CA ARG A 352 -20.04 4.51 -0.81
C ARG A 352 -21.07 4.31 -1.94
N ARG A 353 -20.61 3.93 -3.15
CA ARG A 353 -21.45 3.75 -4.34
C ARG A 353 -21.97 2.32 -4.52
N ARG A 354 -21.84 1.43 -3.52
CA ARG A 354 -22.29 0.03 -3.60
C ARG A 354 -23.42 -0.22 -2.60
N GLY A 355 -24.54 -0.70 -3.12
CA GLY A 355 -25.76 -0.90 -2.34
C GLY A 355 -25.92 -2.28 -1.68
N HIS A 356 -25.11 -3.27 -2.05
CA HIS A 356 -25.17 -4.62 -1.46
C HIS A 356 -24.52 -4.65 -0.07
N ALA A 357 -24.81 -5.69 0.71
CA ALA A 357 -24.44 -5.78 2.12
C ALA A 357 -22.93 -5.65 2.38
N LEU A 358 -22.09 -6.35 1.59
CA LEU A 358 -20.63 -6.22 1.69
C LEU A 358 -20.17 -4.79 1.36
N GLY A 359 -20.68 -4.17 0.30
CA GLY A 359 -20.29 -2.81 -0.09
C GLY A 359 -20.66 -1.76 0.95
N GLN A 360 -21.85 -1.89 1.56
CA GLN A 360 -22.25 -1.05 2.69
C GLN A 360 -21.36 -1.27 3.92
N PHE A 361 -20.89 -2.52 4.16
CA PHE A 361 -19.98 -2.83 5.26
C PHE A 361 -18.61 -2.19 5.06
N GLU A 362 -18.02 -2.34 3.88
CA GLU A 362 -16.75 -1.70 3.54
C GLU A 362 -16.88 -0.17 3.64
N PHE A 363 -17.96 0.43 3.14
CA PHE A 363 -18.20 1.87 3.29
C PHE A 363 -18.25 2.30 4.76
N ALA A 364 -19.02 1.59 5.60
CA ALA A 364 -19.17 1.91 7.01
C ALA A 364 -17.88 1.71 7.83
N LEU A 365 -17.09 0.68 7.49
CA LEU A 365 -15.79 0.41 8.07
C LEU A 365 -14.79 1.53 7.72
N TRP A 366 -14.58 1.76 6.42
CA TRP A 366 -13.54 2.67 5.96
C TRP A 366 -13.85 4.13 6.28
N ARG A 367 -15.10 4.59 6.18
CA ARG A 367 -15.43 5.98 6.57
C ARG A 367 -15.10 6.28 8.03
N SER A 368 -15.33 5.31 8.93
CA SER A 368 -15.07 5.44 10.36
C SER A 368 -13.57 5.46 10.63
N GLN A 369 -12.83 4.55 10.00
CA GLN A 369 -11.39 4.42 10.14
C GLN A 369 -10.62 5.59 9.51
N THR A 370 -10.98 6.02 8.31
CA THR A 370 -10.41 7.19 7.65
C THR A 370 -10.66 8.46 8.45
N ALA A 371 -11.87 8.66 8.98
CA ALA A 371 -12.17 9.81 9.85
C ALA A 371 -11.34 9.79 11.14
N TYR A 372 -11.17 8.62 11.76
CA TYR A 372 -10.29 8.48 12.92
C TYR A 372 -8.85 8.86 12.57
N ALA A 373 -8.31 8.33 11.48
CA ALA A 373 -6.93 8.59 11.07
C ALA A 373 -6.71 10.07 10.70
N LEU A 374 -7.68 10.71 10.04
CA LEU A 374 -7.65 12.15 9.76
C LEU A 374 -7.60 12.99 11.04
N ARG A 375 -8.40 12.65 12.06
CA ARG A 375 -8.33 13.33 13.36
C ARG A 375 -6.97 13.13 14.03
N ALA A 376 -6.46 11.90 14.04
CA ALA A 376 -5.17 11.58 14.65
C ALA A 376 -4.01 12.32 13.98
N VAL A 377 -3.98 12.32 12.64
CA VAL A 377 -2.98 13.04 11.84
C VAL A 377 -3.12 14.55 12.01
N GLY A 378 -4.35 15.08 12.03
CA GLY A 378 -4.61 16.51 12.22
C GLY A 378 -4.16 17.05 13.58
N SER A 379 -4.11 16.20 14.60
CA SER A 379 -3.56 16.51 15.93
C SER A 379 -2.06 16.23 16.09
N ALA A 380 -1.42 15.59 15.11
CA ALA A 380 -0.02 15.22 15.20
C ALA A 380 0.89 16.42 14.88
N ASP A 381 1.99 16.53 15.62
CA ASP A 381 3.10 17.41 15.22
C ASP A 381 3.75 16.88 13.93
N GLY A 382 4.42 17.76 13.19
CA GLY A 382 5.23 17.40 12.02
C GLY A 382 4.57 17.70 10.68
N LEU A 383 3.25 17.94 10.60
CA LEU A 383 2.66 18.49 9.38
C LEU A 383 3.13 19.94 9.16
N ASN A 384 3.41 20.31 7.92
CA ASN A 384 3.55 21.73 7.55
C ASN A 384 2.18 22.33 7.18
N ASP A 385 2.14 23.60 6.77
CA ASP A 385 0.88 24.29 6.43
C ASP A 385 0.11 23.58 5.31
N LEU A 386 0.82 23.03 4.32
CA LEU A 386 0.21 22.32 3.21
C LEU A 386 -0.35 20.95 3.64
N GLY A 387 0.40 20.21 4.45
CA GLY A 387 -0.08 18.96 5.05
C GLY A 387 -1.32 19.17 5.91
N ARG A 388 -1.35 20.23 6.73
CA ARG A 388 -2.55 20.62 7.50
C ARG A 388 -3.72 20.95 6.60
N ARG A 389 -3.50 21.69 5.51
CA ARG A 389 -4.54 22.02 4.53
C ARG A 389 -5.12 20.77 3.85
N LEU A 390 -4.27 19.83 3.42
CA LEU A 390 -4.69 18.54 2.86
C LEU A 390 -5.59 17.79 3.84
N VAL A 391 -5.17 17.65 5.09
CA VAL A 391 -5.93 16.93 6.13
C VAL A 391 -7.27 17.62 6.41
N ALA A 392 -7.30 18.95 6.46
CA ALA A 392 -8.53 19.71 6.66
C ALA A 392 -9.54 19.51 5.51
N GLU A 393 -9.09 19.56 4.26
CA GLU A 393 -9.97 19.35 3.09
C GLU A 393 -10.52 17.92 3.01
N LEU A 394 -9.69 16.91 3.29
CA LEU A 394 -10.15 15.53 3.35
C LEU A 394 -11.14 15.32 4.50
N THR A 395 -10.88 15.90 5.68
CA THR A 395 -11.79 15.85 6.84
C THR A 395 -13.15 16.44 6.49
N ARG A 396 -13.17 17.64 5.89
CA ARG A 396 -14.40 18.31 5.45
C ARG A 396 -15.23 17.47 4.47
N ARG A 397 -14.59 16.62 3.67
CA ARG A 397 -15.28 15.73 2.71
C ARG A 397 -15.77 14.43 3.33
N VAL A 398 -15.02 13.86 4.27
CA VAL A 398 -15.41 12.61 4.96
C VAL A 398 -16.49 12.86 6.00
N GLU A 399 -16.51 14.01 6.66
CA GLU A 399 -17.41 14.31 7.76
C GLU A 399 -18.90 14.10 7.41
N PRO A 400 -19.43 14.61 6.28
CA PRO A 400 -20.81 14.31 5.86
C PRO A 400 -21.07 12.82 5.59
N TRP A 401 -20.05 12.03 5.23
CA TRP A 401 -20.21 10.61 4.93
C TRP A 401 -20.45 9.77 6.19
N LEU A 402 -20.06 10.27 7.37
CA LEU A 402 -20.26 9.57 8.64
C LEU A 402 -21.74 9.38 8.98
N ASP A 403 -22.56 10.36 8.61
CA ASP A 403 -24.01 10.36 8.88
C ASP A 403 -24.82 9.64 7.80
N GLU A 404 -24.20 9.21 6.71
CA GLU A 404 -24.93 8.52 5.63
C GLU A 404 -25.49 7.17 6.12
N PRO A 405 -26.76 6.87 5.81
CA PRO A 405 -27.39 5.65 6.30
C PRO A 405 -26.81 4.42 5.61
N VAL A 406 -26.61 3.37 6.40
CA VAL A 406 -26.37 1.99 5.94
C VAL A 406 -27.29 1.06 6.73
N ASP A 407 -27.48 -0.17 6.26
CA ASP A 407 -28.28 -1.17 6.98
C ASP A 407 -27.83 -1.30 8.45
N ALA A 408 -28.79 -1.44 9.37
CA ALA A 408 -28.50 -1.44 10.80
C ALA A 408 -27.59 -2.60 11.22
N ARG A 409 -27.75 -3.80 10.61
CA ARG A 409 -26.90 -4.96 10.91
C ARG A 409 -25.49 -4.74 10.37
N VAL A 410 -25.38 -4.17 9.17
CA VAL A 410 -24.11 -3.79 8.56
C VAL A 410 -23.37 -2.75 9.40
N ARG A 411 -24.07 -1.73 9.91
CA ARG A 411 -23.50 -0.72 10.81
C ARG A 411 -22.93 -1.34 12.08
N ILE A 412 -23.65 -2.28 12.69
CA ILE A 412 -23.20 -3.00 13.88
C ILE A 412 -21.96 -3.85 13.58
N ALA A 413 -21.96 -4.58 12.45
CA ALA A 413 -20.81 -5.35 11.99
C ALA A 413 -19.57 -4.47 11.78
N ALA A 414 -19.71 -3.33 11.10
CA ALA A 414 -18.61 -2.39 10.88
C ALA A 414 -18.10 -1.81 12.20
N ALA A 415 -18.98 -1.42 13.12
CA ALA A 415 -18.60 -0.91 14.45
C ALA A 415 -17.91 -1.97 15.33
N LEU A 416 -18.23 -3.25 15.13
CA LEU A 416 -17.49 -4.37 15.73
C LEU A 416 -16.06 -4.42 15.18
N ALA A 417 -15.90 -4.45 13.85
CA ALA A 417 -14.59 -4.51 13.19
C ALA A 417 -13.68 -3.30 13.52
N VAL A 418 -14.24 -2.09 13.56
CA VAL A 418 -13.50 -0.86 13.94
C VAL A 418 -12.97 -0.97 15.38
N ALA A 419 -13.82 -1.41 16.31
CA ALA A 419 -13.44 -1.52 17.71
C ALA A 419 -12.44 -2.66 17.94
N ASP A 420 -12.63 -3.80 17.27
CA ASP A 420 -11.75 -4.96 17.31
C ASP A 420 -10.33 -4.58 16.89
N HIS A 421 -10.20 -3.95 15.72
CA HIS A 421 -8.89 -3.60 15.20
C HIS A 421 -8.17 -2.61 16.10
N ARG A 422 -8.85 -1.56 16.57
CA ARG A 422 -8.24 -0.55 17.43
C ARG A 422 -7.82 -1.14 18.78
N ALA A 423 -8.69 -1.91 19.42
CA ALA A 423 -8.41 -2.48 20.72
C ALA A 423 -7.28 -3.53 20.64
N THR A 424 -7.31 -4.39 19.63
CA THR A 424 -6.25 -5.39 19.43
C THR A 424 -4.91 -4.73 19.14
N TRP A 425 -4.88 -3.71 18.27
CA TRP A 425 -3.66 -2.94 18.01
C TRP A 425 -3.08 -2.35 19.30
N ARG A 426 -3.92 -1.74 20.16
CA ARG A 426 -3.47 -1.21 21.45
C ARG A 426 -2.88 -2.31 22.34
N ALA A 427 -3.58 -3.44 22.45
CA ALA A 427 -3.13 -4.57 23.25
C ALA A 427 -1.78 -5.13 22.78
N CYS A 428 -1.53 -5.15 21.46
CA CYS A 428 -0.28 -5.61 20.88
C CYS A 428 0.86 -4.60 21.08
N HIS A 429 0.62 -3.31 20.82
CA HIS A 429 1.70 -2.32 20.62
C HIS A 429 1.88 -1.31 21.75
N LEU A 430 0.98 -1.26 22.74
CA LEU A 430 1.07 -0.32 23.85
C LEU A 430 1.40 -1.03 25.16
N ARG A 431 2.22 -0.38 26.00
CA ARG A 431 2.48 -0.82 27.36
C ARG A 431 2.16 0.30 28.34
N PRO A 432 1.32 0.06 29.36
CA PRO A 432 1.04 1.08 30.37
C PRO A 432 2.33 1.43 31.12
N ALA A 433 2.47 2.69 31.50
CA ALA A 433 3.63 3.11 32.30
C ALA A 433 3.66 2.34 33.64
N PRO A 434 4.83 1.88 34.12
CA PRO A 434 4.92 1.09 35.34
C PRO A 434 4.33 1.78 36.59
N GLY A 435 4.41 3.11 36.66
CA GLY A 435 3.79 3.90 37.73
C GLY A 435 2.26 3.83 37.69
N THR A 436 1.67 4.00 36.51
CA THR A 436 0.22 3.88 36.28
C THR A 436 -0.27 2.50 36.67
N LEU A 437 0.42 1.44 36.24
CA LEU A 437 0.06 0.06 36.55
C LEU A 437 0.04 -0.20 38.06
N ARG A 438 1.10 0.17 38.79
CA ARG A 438 1.18 -0.01 40.25
C ARG A 438 0.10 0.76 40.99
N ALA A 439 -0.19 2.00 40.58
CA ALA A 439 -1.25 2.81 41.19
C ALA A 439 -2.64 2.17 41.03
N HIS A 440 -2.92 1.65 39.83
CA HIS A 440 -4.16 0.94 39.55
C HIS A 440 -4.28 -0.38 40.32
N ALA A 441 -3.20 -1.18 40.38
CA ALA A 441 -3.17 -2.43 41.15
C ALA A 441 -3.39 -2.18 42.67
N THR A 442 -2.77 -1.14 43.21
CA THR A 442 -2.95 -0.73 44.62
C THR A 442 -4.39 -0.32 44.91
N ALA A 443 -4.98 0.51 44.04
CA ALA A 443 -6.38 0.94 44.20
C ALA A 443 -7.33 -0.25 44.12
N TRP A 444 -7.12 -1.16 43.16
CA TRP A 444 -7.90 -2.38 43.01
C TRP A 444 -7.85 -3.26 44.27
N ALA A 445 -6.66 -3.52 44.80
CA ALA A 445 -6.48 -4.34 46.00
C ALA A 445 -7.15 -3.72 47.24
N ALA A 446 -7.25 -2.40 47.30
CA ALA A 446 -7.95 -1.67 48.36
C ALA A 446 -9.47 -1.57 48.15
N GLY A 447 -10.03 -2.11 47.06
CA GLY A 447 -11.44 -1.96 46.71
C GLY A 447 -11.84 -0.53 46.32
N ASN A 448 -10.85 0.31 45.98
CA ASN A 448 -11.06 1.70 45.60
C ASN A 448 -11.32 1.83 44.09
N PRO A 449 -12.00 2.90 43.64
CA PRO A 449 -12.07 3.25 42.23
C PRO A 449 -10.67 3.37 41.62
N LEU A 450 -10.51 2.92 40.38
CA LEU A 450 -9.25 3.05 39.66
C LEU A 450 -8.89 4.54 39.49
N PRO A 451 -7.62 4.94 39.74
CA PRO A 451 -7.20 6.33 39.65
C PRO A 451 -7.49 6.91 38.26
N ARG A 452 -7.84 8.20 38.23
CA ARG A 452 -7.94 9.00 37.01
C ARG A 452 -6.85 10.06 37.10
N THR A 453 -5.83 10.02 36.27
CA THR A 453 -4.93 11.19 36.18
C THR A 453 -5.02 11.77 34.78
N THR A 454 -5.37 13.04 34.68
CA THR A 454 -5.27 13.81 33.42
C THR A 454 -3.83 13.92 32.92
N ASP A 455 -2.87 13.68 33.83
CA ASP A 455 -1.43 13.66 33.57
C ASP A 455 -0.87 12.23 33.49
N GLU A 456 -1.73 11.24 33.19
CA GLU A 456 -1.26 9.86 32.99
C GLU A 456 -0.25 9.87 31.83
N PRO A 457 1.00 9.41 32.06
CA PRO A 457 1.99 9.35 30.99
C PRO A 457 1.44 8.47 29.86
N GLU A 458 1.63 8.91 28.61
CA GLU A 458 1.22 8.14 27.46
C GLU A 458 1.83 6.73 27.53
N PRO A 459 1.05 5.69 27.17
CA PRO A 459 1.59 4.34 27.14
C PRO A 459 2.74 4.27 26.15
N ALA A 460 3.78 3.53 26.51
CA ALA A 460 4.94 3.37 25.65
C ALA A 460 4.57 2.58 24.39
N HIS A 461 4.99 3.08 23.23
CA HIS A 461 4.91 2.35 21.97
C HIS A 461 6.01 1.28 21.95
N VAL A 462 5.60 0.03 22.10
CA VAL A 462 6.48 -1.13 22.02
C VAL A 462 5.95 -1.99 20.88
N PRO A 463 6.54 -1.91 19.66
CA PRO A 463 6.11 -2.71 18.54
C PRO A 463 6.11 -4.21 18.88
N GLY A 464 4.93 -4.76 19.16
CA GLY A 464 4.71 -6.20 19.27
C GLY A 464 4.46 -6.83 17.91
N SER A 465 4.50 -8.16 17.87
CA SER A 465 4.05 -8.96 16.73
C SER A 465 2.73 -9.63 17.10
N PRO A 466 1.60 -9.25 16.47
CA PRO A 466 0.34 -9.96 16.64
C PRO A 466 0.50 -11.44 16.31
N ALA A 467 -0.17 -12.31 17.06
CA ALA A 467 -0.10 -13.76 16.85
C ALA A 467 -0.89 -14.19 15.60
N ARG A 468 -1.88 -13.38 15.21
CA ARG A 468 -2.71 -13.53 14.01
C ARG A 468 -3.03 -12.15 13.42
N GLY A 469 -3.58 -12.12 12.20
CA GLY A 469 -4.02 -10.87 11.59
C GLY A 469 -5.08 -10.16 12.44
N ILE A 470 -4.89 -8.88 12.73
CA ILE A 470 -5.79 -8.12 13.61
C ILE A 470 -7.21 -8.03 13.03
N ASP A 471 -7.33 -8.12 11.71
CA ASP A 471 -8.59 -8.05 10.98
C ASP A 471 -9.35 -9.39 10.87
N THR A 472 -8.92 -10.47 11.56
CA THR A 472 -9.53 -11.82 11.43
C THR A 472 -11.05 -11.81 11.57
N ARG A 473 -11.63 -11.07 12.53
CA ARG A 473 -13.11 -11.00 12.65
C ARG A 473 -13.75 -10.16 11.55
N ALA A 474 -13.06 -9.14 11.04
CA ALA A 474 -13.53 -8.39 9.88
C ALA A 474 -13.58 -9.30 8.64
N VAL A 475 -12.60 -10.19 8.45
CA VAL A 475 -12.63 -11.21 7.40
C VAL A 475 -13.81 -12.16 7.57
N LEU A 476 -14.08 -12.65 8.78
CA LEU A 476 -15.26 -13.47 9.07
C LEU A 476 -16.58 -12.73 8.77
N LEU A 477 -16.67 -11.44 9.10
CA LEU A 477 -17.83 -10.61 8.75
C LEU A 477 -18.00 -10.45 7.23
N ARG A 478 -16.90 -10.31 6.48
CA ARG A 478 -16.93 -10.28 5.01
C ARG A 478 -17.43 -11.59 4.42
N TRP A 479 -16.97 -12.73 4.93
CA TRP A 479 -17.54 -14.03 4.58
C TRP A 479 -19.04 -14.09 4.85
N LEU A 480 -19.48 -13.71 6.05
CA LEU A 480 -20.90 -13.73 6.42
C LEU A 480 -21.76 -12.86 5.48
N LEU A 481 -21.25 -11.71 5.05
CA LEU A 481 -21.98 -10.75 4.22
C LEU A 481 -21.94 -11.04 2.72
N ALA A 482 -20.83 -11.62 2.24
CA ALA A 482 -20.60 -11.90 0.83
C ALA A 482 -21.05 -13.31 0.42
N ASP A 483 -20.87 -14.29 1.31
CA ASP A 483 -21.08 -15.71 1.05
C ASP A 483 -21.54 -16.44 2.33
N PRO A 484 -22.83 -16.29 2.73
CA PRO A 484 -23.36 -16.91 3.93
C PRO A 484 -23.25 -18.44 3.95
N ALA A 485 -23.29 -19.08 2.77
CA ALA A 485 -23.15 -20.53 2.65
C ALA A 485 -21.70 -20.96 2.91
N GLY A 486 -20.71 -20.26 2.32
CA GLY A 486 -19.30 -20.45 2.62
C GLY A 486 -18.98 -20.19 4.09
N PHE A 487 -19.54 -19.12 4.67
CA PHE A 487 -19.40 -18.84 6.10
C PHE A 487 -19.94 -19.97 6.99
N ALA A 488 -21.09 -20.57 6.64
CA ALA A 488 -21.66 -21.67 7.41
C ALA A 488 -20.74 -22.91 7.47
N ALA A 489 -19.91 -23.12 6.44
CA ALA A 489 -18.92 -24.20 6.40
C ALA A 489 -17.71 -23.95 7.33
N LEU A 490 -17.51 -22.71 7.81
CA LEU A 490 -16.41 -22.34 8.71
C LEU A 490 -16.66 -22.72 10.18
N ARG A 491 -17.87 -23.16 10.55
CA ARG A 491 -18.26 -23.29 11.97
C ARG A 491 -17.45 -24.30 12.77
N ASP A 492 -17.05 -25.39 12.13
CA ASP A 492 -16.39 -26.51 12.81
C ASP A 492 -14.87 -26.28 12.92
N ASP A 493 -14.26 -25.72 11.87
CA ASP A 493 -12.83 -25.40 11.84
C ASP A 493 -12.58 -24.10 11.04
N PRO A 494 -12.82 -22.93 11.64
CA PRO A 494 -12.69 -21.66 10.92
C PRO A 494 -11.22 -21.36 10.57
N GLY A 495 -10.27 -21.89 11.34
CA GLY A 495 -8.83 -21.67 11.16
C GLY A 495 -8.26 -22.35 9.92
N ALA A 496 -8.93 -23.38 9.40
CA ALA A 496 -8.54 -24.07 8.16
C ALA A 496 -8.70 -23.20 6.91
N VAL A 497 -9.61 -22.21 6.94
CA VAL A 497 -9.92 -21.34 5.79
C VAL A 497 -9.54 -19.88 6.07
N VAL A 498 -9.82 -19.39 7.27
CA VAL A 498 -9.51 -18.02 7.68
C VAL A 498 -8.36 -18.04 8.67
N ALA A 499 -7.21 -17.54 8.26
CA ALA A 499 -5.99 -17.67 9.03
C ALA A 499 -6.14 -16.99 10.41
N GLY A 500 -5.91 -17.78 11.45
CA GLY A 500 -6.01 -17.36 12.85
C GLY A 500 -7.43 -17.34 13.42
N ALA A 501 -8.49 -17.65 12.68
CA ALA A 501 -9.85 -17.67 13.20
C ALA A 501 -10.10 -18.81 14.19
N ARG A 502 -10.96 -18.56 15.18
CA ARG A 502 -11.35 -19.52 16.23
C ARG A 502 -12.87 -19.66 16.33
N ILE A 503 -13.35 -20.75 16.93
CA ILE A 503 -14.79 -21.05 17.06
C ILE A 503 -15.53 -19.96 17.85
N GLU A 504 -14.92 -19.40 18.89
CA GLU A 504 -15.50 -18.29 19.64
C GLU A 504 -15.63 -16.99 18.82
N ASP A 505 -14.79 -16.82 17.79
CA ASP A 505 -14.89 -15.70 16.86
C ASP A 505 -16.14 -15.86 15.97
N ILE A 506 -16.48 -17.09 15.57
CA ILE A 506 -17.72 -17.40 14.82
C ILE A 506 -18.94 -17.08 15.68
N ALA A 507 -18.96 -17.52 16.94
CA ALA A 507 -20.07 -17.22 17.86
C ALA A 507 -20.27 -15.70 18.03
N LEU A 508 -19.18 -14.93 18.10
CA LEU A 508 -19.24 -13.47 18.21
C LEU A 508 -19.81 -12.83 16.93
N VAL A 509 -19.32 -13.24 15.76
CA VAL A 509 -19.74 -12.71 14.45
C VAL A 509 -21.20 -13.04 14.13
N GLU A 510 -21.70 -14.21 14.53
CA GLU A 510 -23.11 -14.59 14.39
C GLU A 510 -24.04 -13.93 15.41
N GLY A 511 -23.50 -13.20 16.39
CA GLY A 511 -24.29 -12.59 17.46
C GLY A 511 -24.73 -13.59 18.55
N ARG A 512 -24.11 -14.77 18.64
CA ARG A 512 -24.27 -15.73 19.76
C ARG A 512 -23.47 -15.25 20.97
N THR A 513 -23.85 -14.07 21.47
CA THR A 513 -23.04 -13.28 22.41
C THR A 513 -22.73 -14.01 23.72
N ALA A 514 -23.69 -14.73 24.31
CA ALA A 514 -23.47 -15.44 25.57
C ALA A 514 -22.42 -16.56 25.43
N GLU A 515 -22.45 -17.27 24.30
CA GLU A 515 -21.49 -18.33 24.00
C GLU A 515 -20.08 -17.76 23.77
N ALA A 516 -19.97 -16.71 22.95
CA ALA A 516 -18.71 -16.02 22.71
C ALA A 516 -18.11 -15.49 24.02
N LEU A 517 -18.91 -14.82 24.85
CA LEU A 517 -18.48 -14.28 26.14
C LEU A 517 -17.95 -15.38 27.06
N SER A 518 -18.68 -16.50 27.18
CA SER A 518 -18.25 -17.64 27.99
C SER A 518 -16.96 -18.26 27.46
N ALA A 519 -16.81 -18.38 26.14
CA ALA A 519 -15.65 -19.02 25.52
C ALA A 519 -14.38 -18.16 25.64
N PHE A 520 -14.44 -16.86 25.35
CA PHE A 520 -13.31 -15.95 25.57
C PHE A 520 -12.90 -15.89 27.04
N ARG A 521 -13.88 -15.85 27.94
CA ARG A 521 -13.60 -15.87 29.38
C ARG A 521 -12.88 -17.15 29.80
N ALA A 522 -13.40 -18.31 29.41
CA ALA A 522 -12.80 -19.60 29.76
C ALA A 522 -11.35 -19.73 29.27
N ARG A 523 -10.97 -19.09 28.16
CA ARG A 523 -9.57 -19.03 27.69
C ARG A 523 -8.68 -18.21 28.61
N ILE A 524 -9.14 -17.03 29.03
CA ILE A 524 -8.39 -16.18 29.97
C ILE A 524 -8.20 -16.91 31.30
N ASP A 525 -9.24 -17.53 31.83
CA ASP A 525 -9.18 -18.25 33.11
C ASP A 525 -8.22 -19.46 33.09
N ARG A 526 -7.98 -20.05 31.92
CA ARG A 526 -6.99 -21.14 31.73
C ARG A 526 -5.55 -20.65 31.56
N GLY A 527 -5.32 -19.34 31.46
CA GLY A 527 -4.01 -18.75 31.21
C GLY A 527 -3.63 -18.61 29.72
N ASP A 528 -4.56 -18.91 28.80
CA ASP A 528 -4.34 -18.83 27.34
C ASP A 528 -4.86 -17.51 26.74
N GLY A 529 -4.98 -16.46 27.56
CA GLY A 529 -5.56 -15.17 27.22
C GLY A 529 -4.62 -14.24 26.45
N ASP A 530 -4.54 -14.40 25.14
CA ASP A 530 -3.84 -13.50 24.22
C ASP A 530 -4.58 -12.14 24.04
N PRO A 531 -3.93 -11.10 23.44
CA PRO A 531 -4.57 -9.81 23.15
C PRO A 531 -5.96 -9.94 22.49
N GLU A 532 -6.08 -10.81 21.50
CA GLU A 532 -7.29 -11.02 20.71
C GLU A 532 -8.41 -11.70 21.52
N THR A 533 -8.07 -12.50 22.53
CA THR A 533 -9.02 -13.10 23.48
C THR A 533 -9.60 -12.04 24.41
N TRP A 534 -8.76 -11.16 24.95
CA TRP A 534 -9.19 -10.04 25.80
C TRP A 534 -10.10 -9.07 25.05
N VAL A 535 -9.73 -8.74 23.81
CA VAL A 535 -10.55 -7.88 22.94
C VAL A 535 -11.83 -8.60 22.55
N GLY A 536 -11.78 -9.89 22.21
CA GLY A 536 -12.97 -10.71 21.96
C GLY A 536 -13.96 -10.71 23.12
N LEU A 537 -13.47 -10.83 24.36
CA LEU A 537 -14.28 -10.70 25.57
C LEU A 537 -14.94 -9.32 25.67
N GLY A 538 -14.18 -8.25 25.40
CA GLY A 538 -14.70 -6.87 25.39
C GLY A 538 -15.79 -6.65 24.34
N LEU A 539 -15.61 -7.17 23.13
CA LEU A 539 -16.61 -7.11 22.06
C LEU A 539 -17.88 -7.87 22.44
N ALA A 540 -17.76 -9.07 22.99
CA ALA A 540 -18.89 -9.87 23.44
C ALA A 540 -19.63 -9.19 24.61
N ALA A 541 -18.91 -8.66 25.59
CA ALA A 541 -19.48 -7.91 26.71
C ALA A 541 -20.26 -6.67 26.23
N ARG A 542 -19.69 -5.90 25.30
CA ARG A 542 -20.37 -4.73 24.70
C ARG A 542 -21.64 -5.15 23.96
N ALA A 543 -21.60 -6.24 23.19
CA ALA A 543 -22.78 -6.77 22.50
C ALA A 543 -23.87 -7.25 23.48
N ALA A 544 -23.50 -7.70 24.68
CA ALA A 544 -24.41 -8.08 25.75
C ALA A 544 -24.96 -6.88 26.54
N GLY A 545 -24.51 -5.65 26.24
CA GLY A 545 -24.86 -4.45 27.00
C GLY A 545 -24.13 -4.29 28.34
N ASP A 546 -23.07 -5.06 28.58
CA ASP A 546 -22.25 -4.95 29.80
C ASP A 546 -21.24 -3.80 29.65
N PRO A 547 -21.20 -2.82 30.58
CA PRO A 547 -20.21 -1.74 30.57
C PRO A 547 -18.77 -2.22 30.58
N ALA A 548 -18.49 -3.46 30.99
CA ALA A 548 -17.17 -4.07 30.88
C ALA A 548 -16.58 -3.94 29.46
N GLY A 549 -17.43 -4.08 28.44
CA GLY A 549 -17.00 -4.01 27.04
C GLY A 549 -16.33 -2.68 26.70
N ASP A 550 -16.91 -1.56 27.11
CA ASP A 550 -16.35 -0.23 26.84
C ASP A 550 -14.97 -0.06 27.48
N GLY A 551 -14.81 -0.51 28.73
CA GLY A 551 -13.54 -0.41 29.45
C GLY A 551 -12.44 -1.30 28.88
N LEU A 552 -12.78 -2.55 28.54
CA LEU A 552 -11.85 -3.51 27.93
C LEU A 552 -11.40 -3.07 26.54
N LEU A 553 -12.29 -2.49 25.73
CA LEU A 553 -11.96 -2.03 24.38
C LEU A 553 -11.20 -0.69 24.38
N ALA A 554 -11.40 0.16 25.40
CA ALA A 554 -10.71 1.43 25.52
C ALA A 554 -9.25 1.25 25.97
N ARG A 555 -8.99 0.38 26.95
CA ARG A 555 -7.64 0.16 27.52
C ARG A 555 -7.32 -1.33 27.72
N PRO A 556 -7.33 -2.15 26.66
CA PRO A 556 -7.05 -3.58 26.78
C PRO A 556 -5.63 -3.85 27.31
N GLU A 557 -4.64 -3.05 26.90
CA GLU A 557 -3.26 -3.14 27.36
C GLU A 557 -3.14 -2.98 28.88
N LEU A 558 -3.95 -2.11 29.49
CA LEU A 558 -3.97 -1.89 30.93
C LEU A 558 -4.74 -2.99 31.65
N ALA A 559 -5.87 -3.45 31.09
CA ALA A 559 -6.65 -4.55 31.66
C ALA A 559 -5.81 -5.83 31.76
N MET A 560 -5.11 -6.17 30.68
CA MET A 560 -4.20 -7.32 30.62
C MET A 560 -3.04 -7.19 31.60
N ALA A 561 -2.37 -6.02 31.62
CA ALA A 561 -1.27 -5.77 32.54
C ALA A 561 -1.72 -5.84 34.00
N LEU A 562 -2.89 -5.28 34.34
CA LEU A 562 -3.46 -5.36 35.69
C LEU A 562 -3.82 -6.78 36.08
N HIS A 563 -4.43 -7.55 35.18
CA HIS A 563 -4.74 -8.94 35.45
C HIS A 563 -3.47 -9.75 35.73
N GLY A 564 -2.39 -9.52 34.96
CA GLY A 564 -1.08 -10.10 35.22
C GLY A 564 -0.47 -9.68 36.56
N GLU A 565 -0.48 -8.39 36.89
CA GLU A 565 0.01 -7.83 38.16
C GLU A 565 -0.76 -8.38 39.38
N LEU A 566 -2.02 -8.81 39.18
CA LEU A 566 -2.91 -9.37 40.19
C LEU A 566 -2.92 -10.91 40.17
N ASP A 567 -1.83 -11.53 39.71
CA ASP A 567 -1.63 -12.99 39.62
C ASP A 567 -2.74 -13.75 38.87
N GLY A 568 -3.39 -13.10 37.90
CA GLY A 568 -4.51 -13.66 37.15
C GLY A 568 -5.80 -13.87 37.95
N ARG A 569 -5.89 -13.34 39.18
CA ARG A 569 -7.03 -13.61 40.08
C ARG A 569 -8.20 -12.64 39.89
N ALA A 570 -7.94 -11.47 39.31
CA ALA A 570 -8.94 -10.45 39.12
C ALA A 570 -9.88 -10.81 37.96
N ASP A 571 -11.19 -10.79 38.23
CA ASP A 571 -12.23 -11.01 37.22
C ASP A 571 -12.07 -10.01 36.04
N PRO A 572 -11.76 -10.48 34.81
CA PRO A 572 -11.64 -9.64 33.62
C PRO A 572 -12.84 -8.72 33.37
N LEU A 573 -14.07 -9.16 33.63
CA LEU A 573 -15.26 -8.33 33.42
C LEU A 573 -15.40 -7.25 34.51
N ALA A 574 -15.06 -7.56 35.75
CA ALA A 574 -15.00 -6.56 36.82
C ALA A 574 -13.90 -5.51 36.55
N LEU A 575 -12.73 -5.93 36.06
CA LEU A 575 -11.67 -5.00 35.60
C LEU A 575 -12.20 -4.09 34.49
N GLY A 576 -12.87 -4.66 33.49
CA GLY A 576 -13.52 -3.91 32.42
C GLY A 576 -14.50 -2.85 32.95
N ARG A 577 -15.40 -3.22 33.87
CA ARG A 577 -16.36 -2.28 34.46
C ARG A 577 -15.68 -1.16 35.24
N ALA A 578 -14.62 -1.47 36.00
CA ALA A 578 -13.86 -0.48 36.73
C ALA A 578 -13.17 0.53 35.78
N LEU A 579 -12.62 0.05 34.66
CA LEU A 579 -12.03 0.90 33.62
C LEU A 579 -13.10 1.77 32.91
N ALA A 580 -14.28 1.22 32.62
CA ALA A 580 -15.37 1.95 31.98
C ALA A 580 -15.91 3.09 32.86
N ASN A 581 -16.06 2.83 34.16
CA ASN A 581 -16.43 3.85 35.14
C ASN A 581 -15.36 4.95 35.25
N GLY A 582 -14.09 4.62 34.98
CA GLY A 582 -13.02 5.61 34.80
C GLY A 582 -13.26 6.55 33.61
N ALA A 583 -13.77 6.05 32.48
CA ALA A 583 -13.84 6.76 31.19
C ALA A 583 -15.10 7.63 30.96
N ARG A 584 -16.27 7.27 31.49
CA ARG A 584 -17.56 7.95 31.18
C ARG A 584 -17.76 9.36 31.78
N ALA A 585 -16.81 9.91 32.53
CA ALA A 585 -16.94 11.24 33.14
C ALA A 585 -16.52 12.41 32.22
N GLU A 586 -15.94 12.13 31.04
CA GLU A 586 -15.66 13.14 30.01
C GLU A 586 -16.59 12.91 28.82
N GLY A 587 -17.52 13.84 28.58
CA GLY A 587 -18.42 13.82 27.43
C GLY A 587 -17.72 14.02 26.09
N ARG A 588 -16.83 13.09 25.70
CA ARG A 588 -16.28 13.00 24.34
C ARG A 588 -17.01 11.89 23.57
N PRO A 589 -17.64 12.20 22.43
CA PRO A 589 -18.26 11.18 21.60
C PRO A 589 -17.20 10.26 20.99
N VAL A 590 -17.51 8.96 20.97
CA VAL A 590 -16.74 7.88 20.32
C VAL A 590 -16.75 8.02 18.81
#